data_AF-A0A971HGF9-F1
#
_entry.id   AF-A0A971HGF9-F1
#
_cell.length_a   1.000
_cell.length_b   1.000
_cell.length_c   1.000
_cell.angle_alpha   90.00
_cell.angle_beta   90.00
_cell.angle_gamma   90.00
#
_symmetry.space_group_name_H-M   'P 1'
#
loop_
_entity.id
_entity.type
_entity.pdbx_description
1 polymer ?
#
loop_
_entity_poly.entity_id
_entity_poly.type
_entity_poly.pdbx_seq_one_letter_code
_entity_poly.pdbx_strand_id
1 'polypeptide(L)'
;MTKIYLIRHAEAEGNLYRRIQGHYDGDITETGKRQIEALSHRFKNIQIDALYASDLQRTQKTAGAILKHHSELSLNIDPRLKEIGLGIWEDQPWGNASFDYPEQMLLFGTNPEKWHIEGGESFADLKSRITEVINELAEKHKGQTIACVSHGMAIRALISTILGVSSENISQISHGDNTCVALLNIEKGKTSIEYYNDTAHLDENLSTFAKQGWHKNSVKPDITSLRFYPMELSADAQLYKDCYKEGWQAAHGTTRGYSEAPYIKAATKVSSKDPLTLMKALYGDEFAGILELDPERMAEEGAGWISFVYIAPEFRGRGLACQLIGQAVSYYRKKGRSSLCLHVSEINSRALALYESLGFHCIGTEEGNVSILQLLQKSI
;
A
#
# COMPACT_ATOMS: atom_id res chain seq x y z
N MET A 1 -32.41 -17.96 -5.72
CA MET A 1 -31.58 -16.81 -5.32
C MET A 1 -30.11 -17.23 -5.35
N THR A 2 -29.24 -16.41 -5.92
CA THR A 2 -27.77 -16.59 -5.86
C THR A 2 -27.20 -15.67 -4.78
N LYS A 3 -26.30 -16.18 -3.95
CA LYS A 3 -25.59 -15.40 -2.93
C LYS A 3 -24.17 -15.11 -3.41
N ILE A 4 -23.71 -13.86 -3.29
CA ILE A 4 -22.34 -13.48 -3.64
C ILE A 4 -21.69 -12.79 -2.45
N TYR A 5 -20.66 -13.42 -1.89
CA TYR A 5 -19.74 -12.76 -0.97
C TYR A 5 -18.72 -11.98 -1.78
N LEU A 6 -18.76 -10.65 -1.69
CA LEU A 6 -17.81 -9.77 -2.33
C LEU A 6 -16.79 -9.31 -1.29
N ILE A 7 -15.52 -9.63 -1.50
CA ILE A 7 -14.45 -9.53 -0.51
C ILE A 7 -13.38 -8.56 -1.03
N ARG A 8 -13.01 -7.54 -0.24
CA ARG A 8 -11.86 -6.69 -0.58
C ARG A 8 -10.56 -7.45 -0.30
N HIS A 9 -9.54 -7.29 -1.14
CA HIS A 9 -8.21 -7.85 -0.85
C HIS A 9 -7.64 -7.44 0.53
N ALA A 10 -6.77 -8.28 1.09
CA ALA A 10 -6.00 -8.00 2.30
C ALA A 10 -5.01 -6.84 2.11
N GLU A 11 -4.46 -6.30 3.20
CA GLU A 11 -3.52 -5.20 3.19
C GLU A 11 -2.36 -5.53 2.25
N ALA A 12 -2.18 -4.67 1.26
CA ALA A 12 -1.10 -4.74 0.29
C ALA A 12 -0.13 -3.58 0.50
N GLU A 13 1.05 -3.69 -0.10
CA GLU A 13 2.12 -2.70 0.03
C GLU A 13 1.65 -1.27 -0.25
N GLY A 14 0.79 -1.04 -1.24
CA GLY A 14 0.27 0.30 -1.51
C GLY A 14 -0.60 0.86 -0.37
N ASN A 15 -1.31 0.00 0.38
CA ASN A 15 -2.04 0.42 1.58
C ASN A 15 -1.08 0.84 2.70
N LEU A 16 -0.05 0.03 2.96
CA LEU A 16 0.94 0.27 4.00
C LEU A 16 1.80 1.50 3.71
N TYR A 17 2.30 1.62 2.47
CA TYR A 17 3.24 2.65 2.06
C TYR A 17 2.58 3.94 1.57
N ARG A 18 1.24 4.02 1.60
CA ARG A 18 0.46 5.15 1.04
C ARG A 18 0.80 5.41 -0.43
N ARG A 19 0.87 4.34 -1.23
CA ARG A 19 1.05 4.42 -2.69
C ARG A 19 -0.23 4.04 -3.41
N ILE A 20 -0.52 4.74 -4.50
CA ILE A 20 -1.67 4.49 -5.35
C ILE A 20 -1.43 3.19 -6.11
N GLN A 21 -2.37 2.25 -5.99
CA GLN A 21 -2.23 0.94 -6.64
C GLN A 21 -2.91 0.94 -8.00
N GLY A 22 -4.24 1.06 -8.06
CA GLY A 22 -4.97 0.78 -9.30
C GLY A 22 -4.61 -0.62 -9.79
N HIS A 23 -4.02 -0.72 -10.98
CA HIS A 23 -3.53 -1.96 -11.57
C HIS A 23 -2.08 -2.28 -11.21
N TYR A 24 -1.36 -1.39 -10.52
CA TYR A 24 -0.05 -1.71 -9.93
C TYR A 24 -0.17 -2.90 -8.99
N ASP A 25 0.63 -3.93 -9.26
CA ASP A 25 0.52 -5.23 -8.62
C ASP A 25 1.51 -5.39 -7.46
N GLY A 26 1.25 -4.63 -6.38
CA GLY A 26 1.98 -4.76 -5.12
C GLY A 26 1.60 -6.01 -4.34
N ASP A 27 2.53 -6.54 -3.55
CA ASP A 27 2.31 -7.75 -2.76
C ASP A 27 1.48 -7.48 -1.49
N ILE A 28 0.95 -8.53 -0.85
CA ILE A 28 0.36 -8.48 0.49
C ILE A 28 1.45 -8.26 1.55
N THR A 29 1.09 -7.54 2.62
CA THR A 29 1.98 -7.29 3.75
C THR A 29 1.93 -8.43 4.77
N GLU A 30 2.79 -8.40 5.78
CA GLU A 30 2.69 -9.31 6.93
C GLU A 30 1.36 -9.14 7.69
N THR A 31 0.82 -7.92 7.80
CA THR A 31 -0.54 -7.70 8.31
C THR A 31 -1.56 -8.34 7.38
N GLY A 32 -1.39 -8.20 6.05
CA GLY A 32 -2.25 -8.82 5.05
C GLY A 32 -2.33 -10.33 5.20
N LYS A 33 -1.21 -11.02 5.42
CA LYS A 33 -1.19 -12.47 5.70
C LYS A 33 -2.04 -12.83 6.92
N ARG A 34 -1.96 -12.03 7.99
CA ARG A 34 -2.77 -12.23 9.21
C ARG A 34 -4.26 -11.93 8.99
N GLN A 35 -4.59 -10.93 8.17
CA GLN A 35 -5.96 -10.66 7.75
C GLN A 35 -6.54 -11.83 6.94
N ILE A 36 -5.75 -12.44 6.04
CA ILE A 36 -6.14 -13.63 5.27
C ILE A 36 -6.44 -14.80 6.22
N GLU A 37 -5.64 -14.99 7.26
CA GLU A 37 -5.91 -16.02 8.27
C GLU A 37 -7.24 -15.76 9.01
N ALA A 38 -7.47 -14.52 9.46
CA ALA A 38 -8.73 -14.13 10.10
C ALA A 38 -9.94 -14.33 9.17
N LEU A 39 -9.81 -13.97 7.90
CA LEU A 39 -10.82 -14.19 6.88
C LEU A 39 -11.08 -15.69 6.66
N SER A 40 -10.05 -16.53 6.69
CA SER A 40 -10.21 -17.98 6.56
C SER A 40 -11.08 -18.56 7.67
N HIS A 41 -10.89 -18.11 8.91
CA HIS A 41 -11.72 -18.53 10.03
C HIS A 41 -13.18 -18.11 9.87
N ARG A 42 -13.43 -16.91 9.34
CA ARG A 42 -14.80 -16.43 9.05
C ARG A 42 -15.51 -17.33 8.05
N PHE A 43 -14.83 -17.76 7.00
CA PHE A 43 -15.43 -18.53 5.91
C PHE A 43 -15.42 -20.04 6.14
N LYS A 44 -14.72 -20.54 7.16
CA LYS A 44 -14.53 -21.98 7.43
C LYS A 44 -15.79 -22.85 7.34
N ASN A 45 -16.94 -22.34 7.80
CA ASN A 45 -18.20 -23.10 7.86
C ASN A 45 -19.26 -22.58 6.87
N ILE A 46 -18.89 -21.67 5.98
CA ILE A 46 -19.81 -21.11 4.97
C ILE A 46 -19.65 -21.93 3.70
N GLN A 47 -20.71 -22.59 3.25
CA GLN A 47 -20.64 -23.30 1.97
C GLN A 47 -20.45 -22.32 0.81
N ILE A 48 -19.40 -22.55 0.02
CA ILE A 48 -19.07 -21.80 -1.19
C ILE A 48 -19.01 -22.80 -2.35
N ASP A 49 -19.77 -22.54 -3.40
CA ASP A 49 -19.87 -23.39 -4.60
C ASP A 49 -18.89 -22.96 -5.71
N ALA A 50 -18.43 -21.70 -5.70
CA ALA A 50 -17.43 -21.20 -6.63
C ALA A 50 -16.66 -20.00 -6.06
N LEU A 51 -15.40 -19.87 -6.46
CA LEU A 51 -14.50 -18.80 -6.03
C LEU A 51 -13.92 -18.07 -7.25
N TYR A 52 -14.03 -16.75 -7.24
CA TYR A 52 -13.48 -15.85 -8.25
C TYR A 52 -12.56 -14.80 -7.62
N ALA A 53 -11.56 -14.35 -8.36
CA ALA A 53 -10.76 -13.19 -8.01
C ALA A 53 -10.36 -12.41 -9.26
N SER A 54 -10.00 -11.14 -9.09
CA SER A 54 -9.20 -10.48 -10.13
C SER A 54 -7.82 -11.13 -10.24
N ASP A 55 -7.18 -10.93 -11.37
CA ASP A 55 -5.82 -11.36 -11.75
C ASP A 55 -4.69 -10.60 -11.03
N LEU A 56 -4.98 -9.71 -10.08
CA LEU A 56 -3.94 -9.04 -9.30
C LEU A 56 -3.51 -9.94 -8.14
N GLN A 57 -2.21 -10.01 -7.85
CA GLN A 57 -1.65 -10.94 -6.86
C GLN A 57 -2.30 -10.76 -5.48
N ARG A 58 -2.58 -9.53 -5.07
CA ARG A 58 -3.23 -9.25 -3.78
C ARG A 58 -4.63 -9.87 -3.65
N THR A 59 -5.43 -9.93 -4.72
CA THR A 59 -6.74 -10.61 -4.69
C THR A 59 -6.57 -12.12 -4.75
N GLN A 60 -5.64 -12.62 -5.56
CA GLN A 60 -5.36 -14.05 -5.67
C GLN A 60 -4.86 -14.64 -4.34
N LYS A 61 -3.90 -13.98 -3.68
CA LYS A 61 -3.40 -14.39 -2.36
C LYS A 61 -4.51 -14.32 -1.31
N THR A 62 -5.36 -13.29 -1.36
CA THR A 62 -6.51 -13.17 -0.44
C THR A 62 -7.53 -14.30 -0.64
N ALA A 63 -7.77 -14.75 -1.87
CA ALA A 63 -8.65 -15.88 -2.17
C ALA A 63 -8.16 -17.19 -1.51
N GLY A 64 -6.87 -17.29 -1.18
CA GLY A 64 -6.31 -18.38 -0.38
C GLY A 64 -7.01 -18.59 0.97
N ALA A 65 -7.61 -17.54 1.56
CA ALA A 65 -8.42 -17.66 2.77
C ALA A 65 -9.58 -18.64 2.61
N ILE A 66 -10.25 -18.62 1.45
CA ILE A 66 -11.41 -19.47 1.17
C ILE A 66 -10.94 -20.90 0.85
N LEU A 67 -9.92 -21.02 0.00
CA LEU A 67 -9.36 -22.32 -0.42
C LEU A 67 -8.84 -23.16 0.76
N LYS A 68 -8.37 -22.51 1.84
CA LYS A 68 -7.85 -23.20 3.04
C LYS A 68 -8.82 -24.21 3.65
N HIS A 69 -10.13 -23.96 3.56
CA HIS A 69 -11.17 -24.81 4.13
C HIS A 69 -12.12 -25.42 3.10
N HIS A 70 -11.91 -25.15 1.81
CA HIS A 70 -12.73 -25.60 0.69
C HIS A 70 -11.83 -26.14 -0.42
N SER A 71 -11.14 -27.25 -0.11
CA SER A 71 -10.11 -27.84 -0.98
C SER A 71 -10.62 -28.32 -2.34
N GLU A 72 -11.92 -28.49 -2.48
CA GLU A 72 -12.63 -28.86 -3.71
C GLU A 72 -12.78 -27.70 -4.69
N LEU A 73 -12.62 -26.46 -4.23
CA LEU A 73 -12.77 -25.28 -5.07
C LEU A 73 -11.48 -25.00 -5.86
N SER A 74 -11.67 -24.55 -7.10
CA SER A 74 -10.63 -23.91 -7.89
C SER A 74 -10.82 -22.39 -7.89
N LEU A 75 -9.71 -21.65 -7.94
CA LEU A 75 -9.74 -20.20 -8.11
C LEU A 75 -9.96 -19.86 -9.59
N ASN A 76 -11.07 -19.21 -9.90
CA ASN A 76 -11.35 -18.68 -11.23
C ASN A 76 -10.88 -17.23 -11.32
N ILE A 77 -10.05 -16.92 -12.31
CA ILE A 77 -9.54 -15.57 -12.51
C ILE A 77 -10.44 -14.83 -13.51
N ASP A 78 -10.97 -13.68 -13.10
CA ASP A 78 -11.74 -12.78 -13.97
C ASP A 78 -11.21 -11.34 -13.85
N PRO A 79 -10.47 -10.85 -14.87
CA PRO A 79 -9.92 -9.49 -14.88
C PRO A 79 -10.98 -8.39 -14.73
N ARG A 80 -12.26 -8.67 -15.00
CA ARG A 80 -13.35 -7.71 -14.81
C ARG A 80 -13.65 -7.44 -13.33
N LEU A 81 -13.06 -8.19 -12.40
CA LEU A 81 -13.08 -7.91 -10.96
C LEU A 81 -11.96 -6.96 -10.50
N LYS A 82 -11.07 -6.48 -11.40
CA LYS A 82 -9.97 -5.56 -11.06
C LYS A 82 -10.46 -4.23 -10.50
N GLU A 83 -9.55 -3.58 -9.77
CA GLU A 83 -9.66 -2.19 -9.35
C GLU A 83 -9.83 -1.24 -10.55
N ILE A 84 -10.26 -0.01 -10.27
CA ILE A 84 -10.18 1.08 -11.24
C ILE A 84 -8.72 1.27 -11.72
N GLY A 85 -8.53 1.40 -13.02
CA GLY A 85 -7.24 1.80 -13.59
C GLY A 85 -6.93 3.27 -13.25
N LEU A 86 -5.78 3.54 -12.64
CA LEU A 86 -5.43 4.89 -12.15
C LEU A 86 -4.36 5.58 -13.02
N GLY A 87 -3.98 4.98 -14.15
CA GLY A 87 -3.12 5.60 -15.16
C GLY A 87 -1.81 6.13 -14.58
N ILE A 88 -1.47 7.38 -14.89
CA ILE A 88 -0.23 8.02 -14.42
C ILE A 88 -0.12 8.16 -12.89
N TRP A 89 -1.22 7.98 -12.14
CA TRP A 89 -1.16 7.95 -10.68
C TRP A 89 -0.67 6.61 -10.12
N GLU A 90 -0.69 5.52 -10.89
CA GLU A 90 -0.26 4.22 -10.40
C GLU A 90 1.20 4.23 -9.95
N ASP A 91 1.44 3.60 -8.80
CA ASP A 91 2.73 3.61 -8.11
C ASP A 91 3.27 5.02 -7.83
N GLN A 92 2.40 6.01 -7.61
CA GLN A 92 2.75 7.31 -7.04
C GLN A 92 2.34 7.39 -5.55
N PRO A 93 3.08 8.13 -4.71
CA PRO A 93 2.62 8.49 -3.38
C PRO A 93 1.31 9.29 -3.45
N TRP A 94 0.34 8.98 -2.57
CA TRP A 94 -0.92 9.74 -2.49
C TRP A 94 -0.67 11.22 -2.22
N GLY A 95 0.36 11.55 -1.45
CA GLY A 95 0.75 12.92 -1.14
C GLY A 95 1.17 13.71 -2.38
N ASN A 96 2.00 13.13 -3.24
CA ASN A 96 2.41 13.77 -4.50
C ASN A 96 1.19 13.98 -5.41
N ALA A 97 0.39 12.94 -5.66
CA ALA A 97 -0.81 13.05 -6.50
C ALA A 97 -1.82 14.08 -5.98
N SER A 98 -2.01 14.15 -4.66
CA SER A 98 -2.92 15.14 -4.03
C SER A 98 -2.44 16.58 -4.23
N PHE A 99 -1.12 16.80 -4.26
CA PHE A 99 -0.53 18.11 -4.45
C PHE A 99 -0.47 18.52 -5.93
N ASP A 100 -0.08 17.59 -6.79
CA ASP A 100 0.11 17.83 -8.22
C ASP A 100 -1.24 17.90 -8.97
N TYR A 101 -2.28 17.21 -8.47
CA TYR A 101 -3.60 17.12 -9.07
C TYR A 101 -4.75 17.34 -8.06
N PRO A 102 -4.82 18.49 -7.37
CA PRO A 102 -5.73 18.69 -6.24
C PRO A 102 -7.21 18.62 -6.64
N GLU A 103 -7.58 19.15 -7.81
CA GLU A 103 -8.95 19.08 -8.34
C GLU A 103 -9.35 17.63 -8.62
N GLN A 104 -8.49 16.88 -9.31
CA GLN A 104 -8.77 15.47 -9.62
C GLN A 104 -8.81 14.63 -8.34
N MET A 105 -7.96 14.90 -7.36
CA MET A 105 -8.01 14.23 -6.06
C MET A 105 -9.35 14.45 -5.35
N LEU A 106 -9.85 15.69 -5.38
CA LEU A 106 -11.18 16.01 -4.84
C LEU A 106 -12.28 15.27 -5.60
N LEU A 107 -12.25 15.27 -6.93
CA LEU A 107 -13.25 14.58 -7.76
C LEU A 107 -13.22 13.06 -7.52
N PHE A 108 -12.04 12.45 -7.40
CA PHE A 108 -11.93 11.01 -7.11
C PHE A 108 -12.62 10.61 -5.80
N GLY A 109 -12.54 11.47 -4.78
CA GLY A 109 -13.16 11.23 -3.47
C GLY A 109 -14.65 11.59 -3.37
N THR A 110 -15.14 12.51 -4.22
CA THR A 110 -16.46 13.15 -4.05
C THR A 110 -17.40 13.03 -5.26
N ASN A 111 -16.88 12.94 -6.48
CA ASN A 111 -17.66 12.78 -7.70
C ASN A 111 -16.82 12.06 -8.79
N PRO A 112 -16.54 10.76 -8.64
CA PRO A 112 -15.62 10.03 -9.50
C PRO A 112 -16.07 9.91 -10.96
N GLU A 113 -17.35 10.12 -11.31
CA GLU A 113 -17.79 10.25 -12.72
C GLU A 113 -17.17 11.46 -13.43
N LYS A 114 -16.74 12.50 -12.68
CA LYS A 114 -16.01 13.65 -13.23
C LYS A 114 -14.50 13.52 -13.12
N TRP A 115 -14.01 12.52 -12.39
CA TRP A 115 -12.58 12.28 -12.26
C TRP A 115 -12.01 11.76 -13.58
N HIS A 116 -10.87 12.31 -13.98
CA HIS A 116 -10.13 11.88 -15.15
C HIS A 116 -8.64 12.13 -14.97
N ILE A 117 -7.84 11.13 -15.35
CA ILE A 117 -6.39 11.22 -15.41
C ILE A 117 -5.88 10.53 -16.66
N GLU A 118 -4.72 10.93 -17.16
CA GLU A 118 -4.08 10.28 -18.31
C GLU A 118 -3.87 8.78 -18.06
N GLY A 119 -4.35 7.96 -18.99
CA GLY A 119 -4.27 6.49 -18.90
C GLY A 119 -5.20 5.85 -17.87
N GLY A 120 -6.08 6.61 -17.20
CA GLY A 120 -7.03 6.10 -16.22
C GLY A 120 -8.29 5.48 -16.86
N GLU A 121 -8.90 4.52 -16.16
CA GLU A 121 -10.23 3.97 -16.48
C GLU A 121 -11.32 4.92 -15.97
N SER A 122 -12.35 5.22 -16.76
CA SER A 122 -13.42 6.07 -16.26
C SER A 122 -14.24 5.36 -15.17
N PHE A 123 -14.84 6.10 -14.24
CA PHE A 123 -15.71 5.50 -13.23
C PHE A 123 -16.97 4.85 -13.85
N ALA A 124 -17.43 5.35 -14.99
CA ALA A 124 -18.52 4.75 -15.74
C ALA A 124 -18.15 3.37 -16.29
N ASP A 125 -16.96 3.23 -16.86
CA ASP A 125 -16.44 1.94 -17.35
C ASP A 125 -16.28 0.94 -16.21
N LEU A 126 -15.72 1.38 -15.08
CA LEU A 126 -15.63 0.56 -13.87
C LEU A 126 -17.00 0.05 -13.43
N LYS A 127 -17.99 0.94 -13.29
CA LYS A 127 -19.37 0.58 -12.89
C LYS A 127 -19.99 -0.42 -13.86
N SER A 128 -19.84 -0.18 -15.16
CA SER A 128 -20.36 -1.06 -16.20
C SER A 128 -19.76 -2.46 -16.07
N ARG A 129 -18.41 -2.52 -16.10
CA ARG A 129 -17.64 -3.77 -16.04
C ARG A 129 -17.92 -4.59 -14.77
N ILE A 130 -17.92 -3.96 -13.59
CA ILE A 130 -18.14 -4.68 -12.33
C ILE A 130 -19.59 -5.16 -12.20
N THR A 131 -20.57 -4.38 -12.70
CA THR A 131 -21.98 -4.77 -12.66
C THR A 131 -22.26 -5.92 -13.61
N GLU A 132 -21.69 -5.87 -14.82
CA GLU A 132 -21.83 -6.91 -15.83
C GLU A 132 -21.30 -8.26 -15.33
N VAL A 133 -20.04 -8.31 -14.84
CA VAL A 133 -19.46 -9.56 -14.36
C VAL A 133 -20.23 -10.14 -13.17
N ILE A 134 -20.71 -9.32 -12.24
CA ILE A 134 -21.47 -9.80 -11.08
C ILE A 134 -22.83 -10.38 -11.51
N ASN A 135 -23.51 -9.75 -12.46
CA ASN A 135 -24.78 -10.28 -12.99
C ASN A 135 -24.57 -11.58 -13.77
N GLU A 136 -23.53 -11.66 -14.61
CA GLU A 136 -23.19 -12.90 -15.33
C GLU A 136 -22.87 -14.05 -14.38
N LEU A 137 -22.05 -13.80 -13.35
CA LEU A 137 -21.72 -14.81 -12.34
C LEU A 137 -22.98 -15.23 -11.57
N ALA A 138 -23.87 -14.29 -11.24
CA ALA A 138 -25.12 -14.61 -10.58
C ALA A 138 -26.03 -15.53 -11.42
N GLU A 139 -26.12 -15.26 -12.73
CA GLU A 139 -26.88 -16.07 -13.68
C GLU A 139 -26.25 -17.44 -13.94
N LYS A 140 -24.91 -17.52 -13.99
CA LYS A 140 -24.16 -18.77 -14.10
C LYS A 140 -24.34 -19.67 -12.87
N HIS A 141 -24.46 -19.07 -11.70
CA HIS A 141 -24.50 -19.76 -10.40
C HIS A 141 -25.89 -19.69 -9.74
N LYS A 142 -26.96 -19.86 -10.52
CA LYS A 142 -28.35 -19.82 -10.00
C LYS A 142 -28.56 -20.81 -8.86
N GLY A 143 -28.97 -20.27 -7.70
CA GLY A 143 -29.26 -21.09 -6.51
C GLY A 143 -28.04 -21.44 -5.67
N GLN A 144 -26.85 -20.99 -6.07
CA GLN A 144 -25.59 -21.26 -5.41
C GLN A 144 -25.10 -20.06 -4.59
N THR A 145 -24.07 -20.29 -3.77
CA THR A 145 -23.34 -19.29 -3.00
C THR A 145 -21.91 -19.21 -3.52
N ILE A 146 -21.48 -18.04 -3.99
CA ILE A 146 -20.12 -17.86 -4.51
C ILE A 146 -19.37 -16.77 -3.74
N ALA A 147 -18.05 -16.79 -3.82
CA ALA A 147 -17.18 -15.74 -3.30
C ALA A 147 -16.39 -15.09 -4.44
N CYS A 148 -16.31 -13.75 -4.43
CA CYS A 148 -15.58 -12.94 -5.39
C CYS A 148 -14.62 -12.01 -4.63
N VAL A 149 -13.32 -12.11 -4.90
CA VAL A 149 -12.30 -11.23 -4.30
C VAL A 149 -11.94 -10.10 -5.26
N SER A 150 -12.15 -8.86 -4.83
CA SER A 150 -12.03 -7.64 -5.62
C SER A 150 -11.38 -6.51 -4.80
N HIS A 151 -11.63 -5.25 -5.17
CA HIS A 151 -10.89 -4.07 -4.73
C HIS A 151 -11.79 -2.96 -4.20
N GLY A 152 -11.20 -1.98 -3.55
CA GLY A 152 -11.95 -0.99 -2.77
C GLY A 152 -12.89 -0.14 -3.64
N MET A 153 -12.40 0.45 -4.73
CA MET A 153 -13.24 1.32 -5.57
C MET A 153 -14.22 0.50 -6.43
N ALA A 154 -13.78 -0.64 -6.97
CA ALA A 154 -14.67 -1.56 -7.69
C ALA A 154 -15.90 -2.00 -6.86
N ILE A 155 -15.67 -2.44 -5.61
CA ILE A 155 -16.75 -2.82 -4.68
C ILE A 155 -17.64 -1.62 -4.37
N ARG A 156 -17.04 -0.46 -4.06
CA ARG A 156 -17.79 0.76 -3.73
C ARG A 156 -18.67 1.23 -4.89
N ALA A 157 -18.17 1.17 -6.12
CA ALA A 157 -18.90 1.52 -7.33
C ALA A 157 -20.10 0.59 -7.59
N LEU A 158 -19.94 -0.70 -7.34
CA LEU A 158 -21.04 -1.67 -7.42
C LEU A 158 -22.09 -1.38 -6.34
N ILE A 159 -21.67 -1.20 -5.09
CA ILE A 159 -22.58 -0.91 -3.97
C ILE A 159 -23.36 0.38 -4.21
N SER A 160 -22.71 1.46 -4.68
CA SER A 160 -23.40 2.71 -5.00
C SER A 160 -24.41 2.53 -6.12
N THR A 161 -24.10 1.70 -7.12
CA THR A 161 -25.01 1.36 -8.22
C THR A 161 -26.25 0.63 -7.73
N ILE A 162 -26.08 -0.39 -6.88
CA ILE A 162 -27.20 -1.17 -6.32
C ILE A 162 -28.10 -0.29 -5.43
N LEU A 163 -27.51 0.61 -4.64
CA LEU A 163 -28.25 1.53 -3.76
C LEU A 163 -28.84 2.75 -4.48
N GLY A 164 -28.57 2.94 -5.77
CA GLY A 164 -29.04 4.10 -6.53
C GLY A 164 -28.41 5.42 -6.07
N VAL A 165 -27.22 5.38 -5.47
CA VAL A 165 -26.47 6.57 -5.04
C VAL A 165 -25.73 7.16 -6.24
N SER A 166 -26.02 8.44 -6.55
CA SER A 166 -25.33 9.17 -7.61
C SER A 166 -23.86 9.40 -7.27
N SER A 167 -23.02 9.60 -8.30
CA SER A 167 -21.57 9.80 -8.14
C SER A 167 -21.21 10.96 -7.22
N GLU A 168 -21.92 12.09 -7.33
CA GLU A 168 -21.76 13.27 -6.45
C GLU A 168 -22.07 13.00 -4.96
N ASN A 169 -22.80 11.92 -4.68
CA ASN A 169 -23.18 11.50 -3.34
C ASN A 169 -22.40 10.27 -2.87
N ILE A 170 -21.35 9.84 -3.58
CA ILE A 170 -20.62 8.61 -3.26
C ILE A 170 -19.99 8.63 -1.86
N SER A 171 -19.73 9.81 -1.29
CA SER A 171 -19.27 9.98 0.09
C SER A 171 -20.23 9.38 1.14
N GLN A 172 -21.51 9.18 0.80
CA GLN A 172 -22.49 8.46 1.63
C GLN A 172 -22.18 6.96 1.73
N ILE A 173 -21.47 6.40 0.75
CA ILE A 173 -20.98 5.02 0.79
C ILE A 173 -19.57 5.04 1.39
N SER A 174 -19.44 4.50 2.60
CA SER A 174 -18.16 4.41 3.29
C SER A 174 -17.15 3.54 2.52
N HIS A 175 -15.87 3.84 2.70
CA HIS A 175 -14.82 2.91 2.29
C HIS A 175 -14.90 1.63 3.13
N GLY A 176 -14.59 0.48 2.54
CA GLY A 176 -14.46 -0.78 3.27
C GLY A 176 -13.01 -1.06 3.63
N ASP A 177 -12.72 -1.57 4.83
CA ASP A 177 -11.36 -1.96 5.24
C ASP A 177 -10.83 -3.15 4.41
N ASN A 178 -9.53 -3.44 4.48
CA ASN A 178 -8.97 -4.65 3.88
C ASN A 178 -9.69 -5.90 4.41
N THR A 179 -9.92 -6.90 3.56
CA THR A 179 -10.72 -8.12 3.86
C THR A 179 -12.19 -7.90 4.28
N CYS A 180 -12.72 -6.67 4.22
CA CYS A 180 -14.14 -6.46 4.48
C CYS A 180 -15.01 -7.23 3.48
N VAL A 181 -16.19 -7.65 3.94
CA VAL A 181 -17.11 -8.49 3.18
C VAL A 181 -18.43 -7.76 2.95
N ALA A 182 -18.95 -7.87 1.74
CA ALA A 182 -20.34 -7.61 1.43
C ALA A 182 -21.04 -8.92 1.02
N LEU A 183 -22.31 -9.06 1.38
CA LEU A 183 -23.15 -10.18 0.96
C LEU A 183 -24.28 -9.65 0.09
N LEU A 184 -24.28 -10.06 -1.17
CA LEU A 184 -25.31 -9.72 -2.16
C LEU A 184 -26.26 -10.91 -2.34
N ASN A 185 -27.55 -10.62 -2.39
CA ASN A 185 -28.60 -11.57 -2.72
C ASN A 185 -29.19 -11.19 -4.09
N ILE A 186 -29.08 -12.08 -5.08
CA ILE A 186 -29.51 -11.83 -6.45
C ILE A 186 -30.62 -12.81 -6.83
N GLU A 187 -31.78 -12.27 -7.21
CA GLU A 187 -32.92 -13.07 -7.63
C GLU A 187 -33.73 -12.34 -8.70
N LYS A 188 -34.02 -13.02 -9.82
CA LYS A 188 -34.85 -12.51 -10.92
C LYS A 188 -34.39 -11.12 -11.42
N GLY A 189 -33.08 -10.92 -11.54
CA GLY A 189 -32.49 -9.65 -11.98
C GLY A 189 -32.54 -8.51 -10.95
N LYS A 190 -32.97 -8.77 -9.72
CA LYS A 190 -32.91 -7.81 -8.60
C LYS A 190 -31.76 -8.19 -7.66
N THR A 191 -30.97 -7.20 -7.29
CA THR A 191 -29.87 -7.34 -6.33
C THR A 191 -30.22 -6.59 -5.06
N SER A 192 -30.14 -7.26 -3.91
CA SER A 192 -30.18 -6.62 -2.59
C SER A 192 -28.87 -6.86 -1.85
N ILE A 193 -28.52 -5.93 -0.96
CA ILE A 193 -27.33 -6.01 -0.11
C ILE A 193 -27.79 -6.39 1.29
N GLU A 194 -27.34 -7.53 1.80
CA GLU A 194 -27.64 -7.96 3.17
C GLU A 194 -26.78 -7.20 4.18
N TYR A 195 -25.48 -7.06 3.87
CA TYR A 195 -24.54 -6.19 4.55
C TYR A 195 -23.39 -5.85 3.61
N TYR A 196 -22.65 -4.77 3.91
CA TYR A 196 -21.43 -4.40 3.22
C TYR A 196 -20.44 -3.75 4.18
N ASN A 197 -19.15 -3.77 3.82
CA ASN A 197 -18.03 -3.30 4.65
C ASN A 197 -17.94 -4.01 6.01
N ASP A 198 -18.43 -5.25 6.11
CA ASP A 198 -18.40 -5.99 7.37
C ASP A 198 -17.01 -6.57 7.64
N THR A 199 -16.46 -6.24 8.81
CA THR A 199 -15.12 -6.61 9.25
C THR A 199 -15.14 -7.38 10.58
N ALA A 200 -16.24 -8.05 10.91
CA ALA A 200 -16.42 -8.71 12.23
C ALA A 200 -15.37 -9.77 12.59
N HIS A 201 -14.54 -10.18 11.63
CA HIS A 201 -13.44 -11.13 11.81
C HIS A 201 -12.09 -10.46 12.11
N LEU A 202 -12.00 -9.13 11.99
CA LEU A 202 -10.80 -8.36 12.26
C LEU A 202 -10.84 -7.80 13.67
N ASP A 203 -9.73 -7.98 14.39
CA ASP A 203 -9.46 -7.18 15.57
C ASP A 203 -8.89 -5.80 15.19
N GLU A 204 -8.79 -4.90 16.17
CA GLU A 204 -8.26 -3.55 15.96
C GLU A 204 -6.80 -3.55 15.47
N ASN A 205 -6.00 -4.53 15.86
CA ASN A 205 -4.59 -4.65 15.47
C ASN A 205 -4.41 -5.12 14.02
N LEU A 206 -5.43 -5.76 13.44
CA LEU A 206 -5.46 -6.19 12.05
C LEU A 206 -6.15 -5.18 11.14
N SER A 207 -6.96 -4.27 11.67
CA SER A 207 -7.62 -3.23 10.87
C SER A 207 -6.62 -2.21 10.32
N THR A 208 -6.58 -2.08 8.99
CA THR A 208 -5.81 -1.00 8.33
C THR A 208 -6.43 0.36 8.68
N PHE A 209 -7.76 0.41 8.80
CA PHE A 209 -8.50 1.62 9.10
C PHE A 209 -8.36 2.08 10.56
N ALA A 210 -8.08 1.19 11.51
CA ALA A 210 -7.72 1.56 12.87
C ALA A 210 -6.34 2.25 12.92
N LYS A 211 -5.41 1.80 12.08
CA LYS A 211 -4.03 2.34 12.00
C LYS A 211 -3.91 3.60 11.15
N GLN A 212 -4.88 3.89 10.27
CA GLN A 212 -4.79 4.97 9.30
C GLN A 212 -6.05 5.85 9.29
N GLY A 213 -5.88 7.17 9.18
CA GLY A 213 -6.97 8.15 9.28
C GLY A 213 -7.54 8.66 7.94
N TRP A 214 -6.89 8.37 6.80
CA TRP A 214 -7.23 8.97 5.50
C TRP A 214 -8.67 8.72 5.05
N HIS A 215 -9.27 7.59 5.43
CA HIS A 215 -10.63 7.21 5.02
C HIS A 215 -11.73 8.02 5.71
N LYS A 216 -11.40 8.74 6.80
CA LYS A 216 -12.36 9.46 7.63
C LYS A 216 -12.89 10.76 6.99
N ASN A 217 -12.20 11.30 5.99
CA ASN A 217 -12.62 12.53 5.32
C ASN A 217 -12.18 12.55 3.86
N SER A 218 -13.09 12.22 2.94
CA SER A 218 -12.84 12.21 1.50
C SER A 218 -12.82 13.60 0.84
N VAL A 219 -13.06 14.67 1.61
CA VAL A 219 -13.16 16.05 1.11
C VAL A 219 -11.87 16.85 1.38
N LYS A 220 -11.05 16.42 2.33
CA LYS A 220 -9.78 17.08 2.66
C LYS A 220 -8.60 16.30 2.10
N PRO A 221 -7.51 16.97 1.68
CA PRO A 221 -6.27 16.29 1.31
C PRO A 221 -5.81 15.35 2.42
N ASP A 222 -5.35 14.16 2.05
CA ASP A 222 -4.76 13.24 3.01
C ASP A 222 -3.42 13.79 3.50
N ILE A 223 -3.47 14.55 4.58
CA ILE A 223 -2.28 15.13 5.23
C ILE A 223 -1.34 14.05 5.80
N THR A 224 -1.76 12.78 5.87
CA THR A 224 -0.94 11.69 6.42
C THR A 224 -0.02 11.04 5.38
N SER A 225 -0.21 11.35 4.09
CA SER A 225 0.69 10.88 3.03
C SER A 225 1.82 11.87 2.79
N LEU A 226 3.05 11.37 2.83
CA LEU A 226 4.24 12.14 2.50
C LEU A 226 4.28 12.44 1.00
N ARG A 227 4.89 13.58 0.69
CA ARG A 227 5.33 13.95 -0.66
C ARG A 227 6.83 13.75 -0.76
N PHE A 228 7.31 13.27 -1.89
CA PHE A 228 8.72 13.02 -2.14
C PHE A 228 9.23 13.87 -3.29
N TYR A 229 10.37 14.52 -3.08
CA TYR A 229 11.04 15.34 -4.09
C TYR A 229 12.55 15.14 -3.98
N PRO A 230 13.30 15.25 -5.10
CA PRO A 230 14.76 15.30 -5.03
C PRO A 230 15.23 16.36 -4.04
N MET A 231 16.22 16.00 -3.22
CA MET A 231 16.90 16.93 -2.34
C MET A 231 18.14 17.46 -3.08
N GLU A 232 18.21 18.78 -3.22
CA GLU A 232 19.26 19.46 -3.97
C GLU A 232 20.36 19.88 -3.00
N LEU A 233 21.46 19.11 -2.92
CA LEU A 233 22.54 19.39 -1.96
C LEU A 233 23.20 20.76 -2.15
N SER A 234 23.07 21.39 -3.32
CA SER A 234 23.50 22.78 -3.53
C SER A 234 22.77 23.79 -2.63
N ALA A 235 21.51 23.51 -2.27
CA ALA A 235 20.67 24.33 -1.39
C ALA A 235 20.44 23.69 -0.01
N ASP A 236 20.30 22.36 0.03
CA ASP A 236 19.87 21.59 1.20
C ASP A 236 21.05 20.97 1.99
N ALA A 237 22.32 21.27 1.64
CA ALA A 237 23.50 20.64 2.27
C ALA A 237 23.53 20.76 3.80
N GLN A 238 23.20 21.93 4.35
CA GLN A 238 23.23 22.12 5.81
C GLN A 238 22.16 21.27 6.49
N LEU A 239 20.94 21.27 5.95
CA LEU A 239 19.83 20.44 6.43
C LEU A 239 20.21 18.95 6.39
N TYR A 240 20.78 18.48 5.28
CA TYR A 240 21.25 17.10 5.14
C TYR A 240 22.26 16.72 6.23
N LYS A 241 23.28 17.57 6.45
CA LYS A 241 24.33 17.34 7.47
C LYS A 241 23.74 17.28 8.88
N ASP A 242 22.84 18.21 9.20
CA ASP A 242 22.20 18.26 10.51
C ASP A 242 21.34 17.00 10.75
N CYS A 243 20.56 16.59 9.75
CA CYS A 243 19.77 15.36 9.83
C CYS A 243 20.64 14.11 9.99
N TYR A 244 21.75 14.02 9.26
CA TYR A 244 22.65 12.86 9.34
C TYR A 244 23.35 12.77 10.70
N LYS A 245 23.80 13.91 11.23
CA LYS A 245 24.38 13.99 12.58
C LYS A 245 23.36 13.59 13.65
N GLU A 246 22.13 14.07 13.53
CA GLU A 246 21.06 13.70 14.46
C GLU A 246 20.69 12.21 14.34
N GLY A 247 20.58 11.68 13.11
CA GLY A 247 20.34 10.27 12.85
C GLY A 247 21.43 9.37 13.42
N TRP A 248 22.69 9.78 13.29
CA TRP A 248 23.84 9.10 13.90
C TRP A 248 23.72 9.08 15.43
N GLN A 249 23.47 10.24 16.05
CA GLN A 249 23.28 10.34 17.50
C GLN A 249 22.10 9.47 17.98
N ALA A 250 21.01 9.43 17.23
CA ALA A 250 19.86 8.59 17.54
C ALA A 250 20.15 7.09 17.41
N ALA A 251 20.96 6.69 16.42
CA ALA A 251 21.32 5.30 16.20
C ALA A 251 22.37 4.77 17.18
N HIS A 252 23.32 5.61 17.59
CA HIS A 252 24.51 5.18 18.33
C HIS A 252 24.59 5.73 19.76
N GLY A 253 23.70 6.63 20.16
CA GLY A 253 23.74 7.29 21.47
C GLY A 253 24.90 8.28 21.64
N THR A 254 25.72 8.51 20.61
CA THR A 254 26.86 9.43 20.63
C THR A 254 27.16 9.96 19.22
N THR A 255 27.74 11.15 19.09
CA THR A 255 28.34 11.64 17.84
C THR A 255 29.81 11.27 17.70
N ARG A 256 30.37 10.47 18.62
CA ARG A 256 31.76 9.99 18.49
C ARG A 256 31.90 9.12 17.24
N GLY A 257 32.97 9.34 16.48
CA GLY A 257 33.21 8.62 15.22
C GLY A 257 32.42 9.12 14.02
N TYR A 258 31.52 10.10 14.21
CA TYR A 258 30.80 10.74 13.11
C TYR A 258 31.70 11.73 12.36
N SER A 259 31.71 11.63 11.04
CA SER A 259 32.31 12.60 10.13
C SER A 259 31.36 12.84 8.96
N GLU A 260 31.02 14.09 8.69
CA GLU A 260 30.07 14.45 7.63
C GLU A 260 30.61 14.24 6.21
N ALA A 261 31.93 14.34 6.04
CA ALA A 261 32.56 14.44 4.71
C ALA A 261 32.36 13.18 3.83
N PRO A 262 32.48 11.95 4.34
CA PRO A 262 32.20 10.75 3.53
C PRO A 262 30.74 10.67 3.06
N TYR A 263 29.78 11.02 3.92
CA TYR A 263 28.35 10.91 3.61
C TYR A 263 27.92 11.91 2.56
N ILE A 264 28.28 13.20 2.72
CA ILE A 264 27.91 14.21 1.73
C ILE A 264 28.57 13.91 0.37
N LYS A 265 29.81 13.42 0.37
CA LYS A 265 30.51 13.02 -0.86
C LYS A 265 29.81 11.84 -1.56
N ALA A 266 29.41 10.82 -0.80
CA ALA A 266 28.67 9.67 -1.32
C ALA A 266 27.31 10.11 -1.89
N ALA A 267 26.51 10.83 -1.10
CA ALA A 267 25.21 11.34 -1.51
C ALA A 267 25.32 12.21 -2.77
N THR A 268 26.30 13.13 -2.83
CA THR A 268 26.54 13.99 -4.02
C THR A 268 26.88 13.16 -5.25
N LYS A 269 27.76 12.17 -5.12
CA LYS A 269 28.18 11.30 -6.23
C LYS A 269 27.00 10.54 -6.83
N VAL A 270 26.11 10.02 -5.97
CA VAL A 270 24.98 9.18 -6.41
C VAL A 270 23.83 10.06 -6.93
N SER A 271 23.47 11.12 -6.20
CA SER A 271 22.35 12.00 -6.58
C SER A 271 22.63 12.82 -7.83
N SER A 272 23.89 13.15 -8.14
CA SER A 272 24.25 13.82 -9.39
C SER A 272 23.98 12.97 -10.64
N LYS A 273 23.91 11.64 -10.49
CA LYS A 273 23.61 10.71 -11.59
C LYS A 273 22.11 10.41 -11.68
N ASP A 274 21.45 10.30 -10.53
CA ASP A 274 20.03 10.01 -10.42
C ASP A 274 19.44 10.76 -9.22
N PRO A 275 18.73 11.88 -9.45
CA PRO A 275 18.17 12.70 -8.37
C PRO A 275 17.17 11.96 -7.46
N LEU A 276 16.59 10.84 -7.92
CA LEU A 276 15.67 10.03 -7.12
C LEU A 276 16.37 9.18 -6.05
N THR A 277 17.70 9.16 -6.04
CA THR A 277 18.49 8.46 -5.01
C THR A 277 18.63 9.25 -3.73
N LEU A 278 18.37 10.56 -3.76
CA LEU A 278 18.37 11.39 -2.56
C LEU A 278 17.10 12.25 -2.56
N MET A 279 16.14 11.86 -1.73
CA MET A 279 14.84 12.52 -1.65
C MET A 279 14.60 13.12 -0.28
N LYS A 280 13.99 14.31 -0.28
CA LYS A 280 13.32 14.86 0.90
C LYS A 280 11.86 14.45 0.90
N ALA A 281 11.35 14.12 2.08
CA ALA A 281 9.95 13.83 2.32
C ALA A 281 9.30 15.01 3.03
N LEU A 282 8.12 15.44 2.56
CA LEU A 282 7.34 16.53 3.15
C LEU A 282 6.02 16.00 3.72
N TYR A 283 5.66 16.45 4.93
CA TYR A 283 4.36 16.26 5.55
C TYR A 283 3.58 17.58 5.44
N GLY A 284 2.57 17.64 4.58
CA GLY A 284 2.05 18.94 4.13
C GLY A 284 3.18 19.72 3.45
N ASP A 285 3.49 20.92 3.95
CA ASP A 285 4.61 21.76 3.49
C ASP A 285 5.84 21.69 4.41
N GLU A 286 5.78 20.93 5.49
CA GLU A 286 6.87 20.79 6.46
C GLU A 286 7.82 19.67 6.08
N PHE A 287 9.12 19.88 6.28
CA PHE A 287 10.14 18.84 6.08
C PHE A 287 9.98 17.73 7.12
N ALA A 288 9.79 16.49 6.67
CA ALA A 288 9.51 15.35 7.52
C ALA A 288 10.62 14.30 7.53
N GLY A 289 11.44 14.20 6.48
CA GLY A 289 12.45 13.15 6.40
C GLY A 289 13.35 13.16 5.17
N ILE A 290 14.30 12.23 5.15
CA ILE A 290 15.23 11.98 4.04
C ILE A 290 15.23 10.49 3.72
N LEU A 291 15.21 10.17 2.44
CA LEU A 291 15.57 8.84 1.93
C LEU A 291 16.79 8.98 1.03
N GLU A 292 17.85 8.23 1.36
CA GLU A 292 19.05 8.10 0.53
C GLU A 292 19.23 6.64 0.11
N LEU A 293 19.48 6.42 -1.17
CA LEU A 293 19.63 5.12 -1.82
C LEU A 293 21.00 5.04 -2.51
N ASP A 294 21.56 3.83 -2.61
CA ASP A 294 22.76 3.56 -3.40
C ASP A 294 22.46 2.45 -4.42
N PRO A 295 22.22 2.78 -5.70
CA PRO A 295 21.86 1.76 -6.70
C PRO A 295 23.01 0.88 -7.15
N GLU A 296 24.25 1.29 -6.87
CA GLU A 296 25.48 0.56 -7.23
C GLU A 296 25.80 -0.49 -6.15
N ARG A 297 25.52 -0.19 -4.88
CA ARG A 297 25.76 -1.12 -3.77
C ARG A 297 24.81 -2.31 -3.81
N MET A 298 25.39 -3.50 -3.71
CA MET A 298 24.73 -4.81 -3.81
C MET A 298 23.99 -5.07 -5.14
N ALA A 299 24.39 -4.36 -6.19
CA ALA A 299 23.79 -4.47 -7.51
C ALA A 299 24.01 -5.84 -8.16
N GLU A 300 25.16 -6.48 -7.91
CA GLU A 300 25.52 -7.78 -8.50
C GLU A 300 24.72 -8.93 -7.87
N GLU A 301 24.31 -8.76 -6.62
CA GLU A 301 23.47 -9.66 -5.83
C GLU A 301 21.97 -9.48 -6.15
N GLY A 302 21.62 -8.54 -7.03
CA GLY A 302 20.23 -8.24 -7.38
C GLY A 302 19.44 -7.48 -6.31
N ALA A 303 20.13 -6.90 -5.31
CA ALA A 303 19.52 -6.14 -4.24
C ALA A 303 19.59 -4.62 -4.48
N GLY A 304 18.69 -3.88 -3.85
CA GLY A 304 18.78 -2.42 -3.71
C GLY A 304 19.32 -2.05 -2.32
N TRP A 305 20.05 -0.95 -2.22
CA TRP A 305 20.65 -0.50 -0.96
C TRP A 305 20.03 0.80 -0.45
N ILE A 306 19.55 0.79 0.80
CA ILE A 306 19.11 2.02 1.48
C ILE A 306 20.27 2.53 2.33
N SER A 307 20.84 3.66 1.93
CA SER A 307 21.97 4.31 2.61
C SER A 307 21.55 5.07 3.86
N PHE A 308 20.39 5.73 3.81
CA PHE A 308 19.92 6.54 4.93
C PHE A 308 18.40 6.67 4.93
N VAL A 309 17.81 6.52 6.11
CA VAL A 309 16.39 6.81 6.37
C VAL A 309 16.35 7.72 7.59
N TYR A 310 15.74 8.89 7.40
CA TYR A 310 15.60 9.88 8.45
C TYR A 310 14.15 10.35 8.55
N ILE A 311 13.67 10.49 9.79
CA ILE A 311 12.42 11.16 10.11
C ILE A 311 12.74 12.21 11.16
N ALA A 312 12.32 13.45 10.93
CA ALA A 312 12.50 14.54 11.87
C ALA A 312 11.77 14.26 13.21
N PRO A 313 12.35 14.63 14.37
CA PRO A 313 11.87 14.25 15.71
C PRO A 313 10.36 14.37 15.93
N GLU A 314 9.78 15.50 15.53
CA GLU A 314 8.38 15.86 15.67
C GLU A 314 7.43 14.94 14.90
N PHE A 315 7.92 14.25 13.87
CA PHE A 315 7.18 13.30 13.04
C PHE A 315 7.41 11.83 13.41
N ARG A 316 8.31 11.53 14.35
CA ARG A 316 8.62 10.16 14.76
C ARG A 316 7.42 9.53 15.49
N GLY A 317 7.22 8.23 15.28
CA GLY A 317 6.12 7.48 15.92
C GLY A 317 4.75 7.65 15.25
N ARG A 318 4.67 8.42 14.16
CA ARG A 318 3.45 8.61 13.37
C ARG A 318 3.28 7.60 12.21
N GLY A 319 4.09 6.54 12.20
CA GLY A 319 4.10 5.53 11.13
C GLY A 319 4.71 5.96 9.79
N LEU A 320 5.18 7.20 9.66
CA LEU A 320 5.63 7.79 8.37
C LEU A 320 6.83 7.11 7.72
N ALA A 321 7.67 6.43 8.51
CA ALA A 321 8.87 5.75 8.00
C ALA A 321 8.55 4.64 6.97
N CYS A 322 7.39 3.98 7.07
CA CYS A 322 7.00 2.96 6.08
C CYS A 322 6.87 3.55 4.67
N GLN A 323 6.47 4.82 4.55
CA GLN A 323 6.30 5.48 3.25
C GLN A 323 7.65 5.73 2.57
N LEU A 324 8.70 6.06 3.34
CA LEU A 324 10.08 6.16 2.81
C LEU A 324 10.56 4.79 2.30
N ILE A 325 10.26 3.72 3.03
CA ILE A 325 10.59 2.36 2.59
C ILE A 325 9.81 1.99 1.33
N GLY A 326 8.53 2.35 1.22
CA GLY A 326 7.75 2.15 0.01
C GLY A 326 8.30 2.90 -1.20
N GLN A 327 8.86 4.09 -0.99
CA GLN A 327 9.55 4.83 -2.04
C GLN A 327 10.82 4.09 -2.51
N ALA A 328 11.59 3.49 -1.59
CA ALA A 328 12.73 2.63 -1.95
C ALA A 328 12.27 1.37 -2.72
N VAL A 329 11.19 0.72 -2.27
CA VAL A 329 10.59 -0.45 -2.96
C VAL A 329 10.24 -0.09 -4.40
N SER A 330 9.49 0.99 -4.61
CA SER A 330 9.10 1.44 -5.97
C SER A 330 10.32 1.70 -6.85
N TYR A 331 11.31 2.42 -6.32
CA TYR A 331 12.53 2.77 -7.06
C TYR A 331 13.29 1.51 -7.51
N TYR A 332 13.52 0.57 -6.60
CA TYR A 332 14.34 -0.61 -6.87
C TYR A 332 13.61 -1.70 -7.66
N ARG A 333 12.29 -1.85 -7.48
CA ARG A 333 11.47 -2.76 -8.29
C ARG A 333 11.48 -2.34 -9.77
N LYS A 334 11.42 -1.03 -10.05
CA LYS A 334 11.57 -0.48 -11.43
C LYS A 334 12.95 -0.76 -12.04
N LYS A 335 13.97 -1.00 -11.22
CA LYS A 335 15.32 -1.40 -11.65
C LYS A 335 15.54 -2.92 -11.66
N GLY A 336 14.47 -3.71 -11.48
CA GLY A 336 14.54 -5.17 -11.51
C GLY A 336 15.24 -5.80 -10.30
N ARG A 337 15.31 -5.10 -9.16
CA ARG A 337 15.81 -5.70 -7.91
C ARG A 337 14.74 -6.58 -7.28
N SER A 338 15.17 -7.66 -6.63
CA SER A 338 14.30 -8.62 -5.93
C SER A 338 14.31 -8.46 -4.41
N SER A 339 15.19 -7.61 -3.88
CA SER A 339 15.27 -7.33 -2.45
C SER A 339 15.81 -5.94 -2.13
N LEU A 340 15.62 -5.49 -0.89
CA LEU A 340 16.25 -4.31 -0.31
C LEU A 340 17.12 -4.70 0.87
N CYS A 341 18.28 -4.06 0.96
CA CYS A 341 19.24 -4.23 2.04
C CYS A 341 19.54 -2.89 2.71
N LEU A 342 19.85 -2.94 4.00
CA LEU A 342 20.32 -1.80 4.79
C LEU A 342 21.09 -2.26 6.03
N HIS A 343 21.84 -1.33 6.63
CA HIS A 343 22.45 -1.54 7.94
C HIS A 343 21.67 -0.87 9.05
N VAL A 344 21.62 -1.55 10.19
CA VAL A 344 21.10 -1.01 11.46
C VAL A 344 22.08 -1.32 12.57
N SER A 345 22.38 -0.33 13.41
CA SER A 345 23.11 -0.56 14.65
C SER A 345 22.34 -1.50 15.57
N GLU A 346 23.01 -2.54 16.12
CA GLU A 346 22.38 -3.51 17.02
C GLU A 346 21.76 -2.89 18.29
N ILE A 347 22.27 -1.72 18.69
CA ILE A 347 21.77 -0.97 19.85
C ILE A 347 20.58 -0.05 19.52
N ASN A 348 20.20 0.08 18.24
CA ASN A 348 19.04 0.85 17.80
C ASN A 348 17.77 -0.02 17.74
N SER A 349 17.28 -0.43 18.91
CA SER A 349 16.11 -1.32 19.06
C SER A 349 14.85 -0.79 18.38
N ARG A 350 14.66 0.54 18.34
CA ARG A 350 13.50 1.16 17.68
C ARG A 350 13.54 0.98 16.17
N ALA A 351 14.70 1.16 15.53
CA ALA A 351 14.85 0.94 14.10
C ALA A 351 14.73 -0.55 13.76
N LEU A 352 15.35 -1.44 14.55
CA LEU A 352 15.21 -2.89 14.38
C LEU A 352 13.74 -3.33 14.39
N ALA A 353 12.98 -2.92 15.40
CA ALA A 353 11.55 -3.24 15.49
C ALA A 353 10.73 -2.69 14.30
N LEU A 354 11.07 -1.49 13.81
CA LEU A 354 10.46 -0.93 12.61
C LEU A 354 10.74 -1.81 11.38
N TYR A 355 12.00 -2.13 11.11
CA TYR A 355 12.37 -2.90 9.92
C TYR A 355 11.83 -4.33 9.97
N GLU A 356 11.86 -4.97 11.13
CA GLU A 356 11.27 -6.30 11.32
C GLU A 356 9.76 -6.28 11.05
N SER A 357 9.05 -5.24 11.52
CA SER A 357 7.61 -5.06 11.21
C SER A 357 7.32 -4.83 9.71
N LEU A 358 8.33 -4.41 8.94
CA LEU A 358 8.27 -4.21 7.49
C LEU A 358 8.81 -5.41 6.68
N GLY A 359 9.05 -6.55 7.36
CA GLY A 359 9.47 -7.81 6.73
C GLY A 359 10.98 -7.93 6.50
N PHE A 360 11.80 -7.04 7.07
CA PHE A 360 13.25 -7.22 7.04
C PHE A 360 13.68 -8.28 8.07
N HIS A 361 14.69 -9.06 7.72
CA HIS A 361 15.35 -10.01 8.61
C HIS A 361 16.87 -9.87 8.50
N CYS A 362 17.58 -10.21 9.57
CA CYS A 362 19.04 -10.14 9.61
C CYS A 362 19.65 -11.29 8.79
N ILE A 363 20.60 -10.96 7.91
CA ILE A 363 21.34 -11.92 7.07
C ILE A 363 22.85 -11.93 7.35
N GLY A 364 23.33 -11.04 8.22
CA GLY A 364 24.75 -10.91 8.54
C GLY A 364 25.03 -9.75 9.48
N THR A 365 26.29 -9.65 9.89
CA THR A 365 26.76 -8.58 10.77
C THR A 365 28.13 -8.08 10.33
N GLU A 366 28.38 -6.78 10.49
CA GLU A 366 29.66 -6.14 10.21
C GLU A 366 30.13 -5.29 11.40
N GLU A 367 31.44 -5.13 11.56
CA GLU A 367 31.99 -4.21 12.56
C GLU A 367 31.70 -2.76 12.15
N GLY A 368 30.97 -2.03 13.01
CA GLY A 368 30.73 -0.60 12.85
C GLY A 368 31.65 0.25 13.74
N ASN A 369 31.67 1.57 13.48
CA ASN A 369 32.49 2.52 14.24
C ASN A 369 32.14 2.64 15.73
N VAL A 370 30.92 2.24 16.12
CA VAL A 370 30.43 2.38 17.51
C VAL A 370 29.89 1.05 18.06
N SER A 371 29.16 0.29 17.24
CA SER A 371 28.58 -1.00 17.60
C SER A 371 28.65 -1.94 16.39
N ILE A 372 28.27 -3.20 16.58
CA ILE A 372 28.01 -4.10 15.45
C ILE A 372 26.83 -3.53 14.64
N LEU A 373 26.92 -3.63 13.32
CA LEU A 373 25.86 -3.33 12.38
C LEU A 373 25.24 -4.65 11.91
N GLN A 374 23.92 -4.77 12.00
CA GLN A 374 23.16 -5.86 11.39
C GLN A 374 22.84 -5.50 9.94
N LEU A 375 23.17 -6.41 9.02
CA LEU A 375 22.75 -6.37 7.64
C LEU A 375 21.35 -6.97 7.54
N LEU A 376 20.37 -6.12 7.26
CA LEU A 376 18.97 -6.51 7.13
C LEU A 376 18.59 -6.60 5.65
N GLN A 377 17.78 -7.60 5.30
CA GLN A 377 17.23 -7.78 3.95
C GLN A 377 15.72 -8.03 4.00
N LYS A 378 14.99 -7.52 2.99
CA LYS A 378 13.60 -7.91 2.69
C LYS A 378 13.43 -8.18 1.18
N SER A 379 12.53 -9.07 0.81
CA SER A 379 12.12 -9.23 -0.59
C SER A 379 11.23 -8.07 -1.06
N ILE A 380 11.31 -7.75 -2.36
CA ILE A 380 10.45 -6.77 -3.04
C ILE A 380 10.00 -7.24 -4.41
#